data_AF-A0A842XMJ7-F1
#
_entry.id   AF-A0A842XMJ7-F1
#
_cell.length_a   1.000
_cell.length_b   1.000
_cell.length_c   1.000
_cell.angle_alpha   90.00
_cell.angle_beta   90.00
_cell.angle_gamma   90.00
#
_symmetry.space_group_name_H-M   'P 1'
#
loop_
_entity.id
_entity.type
_entity.pdbx_description
1 polymer ?
#
loop_
_entity_poly.entity_id
_entity_poly.type
_entity_poly.pdbx_seq_one_letter_code
_entity_poly.pdbx_strand_id
1 'polypeptide(L)'
;MTLDVIIKFPLLVVHEMVEIEGLKRFGIQLDRDSILNDPVRVEEAHYQAAILEMNMAYSLRDCNHVKMRLGVIRTWLLDDRIDNGYKALYAELYARVISMLDELAGPT
;
A
#
# COMPACT_ATOMS: atom_id res chain seq x y z
N MET A 1 -0.94 -1.91 13.40
CA MET A 1 -1.58 -0.60 13.16
C MET A 1 -2.85 -0.51 13.99
N THR A 2 -3.26 0.67 14.45
CA THR A 2 -4.52 0.88 15.19
C THR A 2 -5.41 1.85 14.43
N LEU A 3 -6.72 1.83 14.72
CA LEU A 3 -7.67 2.78 14.12
C LEU A 3 -7.29 4.24 14.40
N ASP A 4 -6.81 4.54 15.62
CA ASP A 4 -6.33 5.87 16.00
C ASP A 4 -5.17 6.36 15.13
N VAL A 5 -4.28 5.44 14.71
CA VAL A 5 -3.23 5.76 13.75
C VAL A 5 -3.84 6.02 12.37
N ILE A 6 -4.71 5.13 11.89
CA ILE A 6 -5.33 5.23 10.55
C ILE A 6 -6.01 6.59 10.34
N ILE A 7 -6.87 7.00 11.28
CA ILE A 7 -7.65 8.23 11.13
C ILE A 7 -6.81 9.52 11.19
N LYS A 8 -5.58 9.45 11.72
CA LYS A 8 -4.65 10.60 11.78
C LYS A 8 -3.96 10.87 10.45
N PHE A 9 -3.93 9.90 9.54
CA PHE A 9 -3.26 10.01 8.25
C PHE A 9 -4.30 9.84 7.12
N PRO A 10 -4.79 10.93 6.51
CA PRO A 10 -5.87 10.85 5.51
C PRO A 10 -5.59 9.88 4.35
N LEU A 11 -4.34 9.81 3.89
CA LEU A 11 -3.95 8.87 2.82
C LEU A 11 -4.00 7.41 3.28
N LEU A 12 -3.77 7.15 4.57
CA LEU A 12 -3.94 5.82 5.15
C LEU A 12 -5.44 5.47 5.27
N VAL A 13 -6.31 6.42 5.59
CA VAL A 13 -7.77 6.18 5.51
C VAL A 13 -8.18 5.76 4.10
N VAL A 14 -7.67 6.45 3.07
CA VAL A 14 -7.96 6.10 1.68
C VAL A 14 -7.43 4.70 1.34
N HIS A 15 -6.21 4.37 1.78
CA HIS A 15 -5.64 3.03 1.62
C HIS A 15 -6.59 1.96 2.17
N GLU A 16 -6.98 2.07 3.44
CA GLU A 16 -7.87 1.08 4.08
C GLU A 16 -9.24 1.00 3.39
N MET A 17 -9.79 2.14 2.95
CA MET A 17 -11.09 2.15 2.25
C MET A 17 -11.02 1.42 0.92
N VAL A 18 -9.93 1.55 0.18
CA VAL A 18 -9.73 0.90 -1.13
C VAL A 18 -9.47 -0.59 -0.95
N GLU A 19 -8.70 -0.98 0.07
CA GLU A 19 -8.50 -2.39 0.40
C GLU A 19 -9.82 -3.06 0.77
N ILE A 20 -10.59 -2.43 1.67
CA ILE A 20 -11.94 -2.90 2.07
C ILE A 20 -12.86 -3.04 0.85
N GLU A 21 -12.83 -2.08 -0.06
CA GLU A 21 -13.64 -2.11 -1.27
C GLU A 21 -13.23 -3.25 -2.21
N GLY A 22 -11.93 -3.48 -2.38
CA GLY A 22 -11.38 -4.60 -3.14
C GLY A 22 -11.79 -5.96 -2.56
N LEU A 23 -11.64 -6.14 -1.24
CA LEU A 23 -12.08 -7.37 -0.56
C LEU A 23 -13.58 -7.64 -0.78
N LYS A 24 -14.41 -6.61 -0.70
CA LYS A 24 -15.85 -6.72 -0.98
C LYS A 24 -16.14 -7.13 -2.43
N ARG A 25 -15.39 -6.59 -3.42
CA ARG A 25 -15.54 -7.00 -4.83
C ARG A 25 -15.20 -8.47 -5.05
N PHE A 26 -14.26 -9.00 -4.29
CA PHE A 26 -13.92 -10.43 -4.30
C PHE A 26 -14.92 -11.31 -3.55
N GLY A 27 -15.95 -10.74 -2.93
CA GLY A 27 -16.92 -11.47 -2.12
C GLY A 27 -16.36 -11.92 -0.76
N ILE A 28 -15.24 -11.35 -0.32
CA ILE A 28 -14.62 -11.66 0.97
C ILE A 28 -15.35 -10.87 2.06
N GLN A 29 -15.82 -11.57 3.09
CA GLN A 29 -16.38 -10.91 4.26
C GLN A 29 -15.27 -10.31 5.12
N LEU A 30 -15.54 -9.16 5.73
CA LEU A 30 -14.58 -8.45 6.57
C LEU A 30 -14.58 -9.01 7.99
N ASP A 31 -14.26 -10.29 8.09
CA ASP A 31 -14.04 -11.00 9.33
C ASP A 31 -12.68 -11.71 9.29
N ARG A 32 -12.17 -12.10 10.46
CA ARG A 32 -10.84 -12.68 10.59
C ARG A 32 -10.67 -13.93 9.71
N ASP A 33 -11.66 -14.80 9.69
CA ASP A 33 -11.54 -16.13 9.10
C ASP A 33 -11.55 -16.03 7.58
N SER A 34 -12.47 -15.22 7.04
CA SER A 34 -12.59 -14.94 5.61
C SER A 34 -11.31 -14.32 5.02
N ILE A 35 -10.66 -13.40 5.74
CA ILE A 35 -9.40 -12.78 5.30
C ILE A 35 -8.25 -13.81 5.28
N LEU A 36 -8.14 -14.66 6.30
CA LEU A 36 -7.04 -15.63 6.38
C LEU A 36 -7.16 -16.77 5.37
N ASN A 37 -8.37 -17.05 4.86
CA ASN A 37 -8.64 -18.13 3.91
C ASN A 37 -8.34 -17.78 2.45
N ASP A 38 -8.09 -16.50 2.13
CA ASP A 38 -7.76 -16.07 0.77
C ASP A 38 -6.63 -15.02 0.74
N PRO A 39 -5.41 -15.41 1.14
CA PRO A 39 -4.28 -14.48 1.23
C PRO A 39 -3.92 -13.86 -0.13
N VAL A 40 -4.20 -14.54 -1.24
CA VAL A 40 -3.88 -14.04 -2.59
C VAL A 40 -4.73 -12.82 -2.94
N ARG A 41 -6.05 -12.87 -2.71
CA ARG A 41 -6.95 -11.75 -2.99
C ARG A 41 -6.81 -10.62 -1.98
N VAL A 42 -6.44 -10.94 -0.74
CA VAL A 42 -6.07 -9.93 0.26
C VAL A 42 -4.85 -9.15 -0.19
N GLU A 43 -3.80 -9.85 -0.63
CA GLU A 43 -2.58 -9.22 -1.15
C GLU A 43 -2.88 -8.39 -2.41
N GLU A 44 -3.78 -8.86 -3.28
CA GLU A 44 -4.25 -8.10 -4.45
C GLU A 44 -4.86 -6.77 -4.05
N ALA A 45 -5.81 -6.80 -3.11
CA ALA A 45 -6.50 -5.61 -2.62
C ALA A 45 -5.53 -4.62 -1.96
N HIS A 46 -4.61 -5.11 -1.12
CA HIS A 46 -3.60 -4.29 -0.46
C HIS A 46 -2.62 -3.66 -1.47
N TYR A 47 -2.17 -4.42 -2.48
CA TYR A 47 -1.31 -3.87 -3.54
C TYR A 47 -1.98 -2.74 -4.31
N GLN A 48 -3.25 -2.90 -4.70
CA GLN A 48 -4.01 -1.85 -5.38
C GLN A 48 -4.20 -0.60 -4.49
N ALA A 49 -4.48 -0.80 -3.21
CA ALA A 49 -4.59 0.28 -2.24
C ALA A 49 -3.27 1.06 -2.10
N ALA A 50 -2.14 0.35 -2.01
CA ALA A 50 -0.81 0.95 -1.92
C ALA A 50 -0.45 1.77 -3.18
N ILE A 51 -0.77 1.28 -4.38
CA ILE A 51 -0.56 2.04 -5.62
C ILE A 51 -1.33 3.37 -5.59
N LEU A 52 -2.62 3.31 -5.26
CA LEU A 52 -3.46 4.50 -5.24
C LEU A 52 -2.98 5.50 -4.19
N GLU A 53 -2.66 5.03 -2.98
CA GLU A 53 -2.08 5.82 -1.90
C GLU A 53 -0.84 6.60 -2.38
N MET A 54 0.10 5.93 -3.06
CA MET A 54 1.31 6.56 -3.58
C MET A 54 1.05 7.56 -4.70
N ASN A 55 0.15 7.23 -5.63
CA ASN A 55 -0.25 8.17 -6.68
C ASN A 55 -0.87 9.46 -6.11
N MET A 56 -1.69 9.33 -5.06
CA MET A 56 -2.30 10.46 -4.39
C MET A 56 -1.27 11.28 -3.61
N ALA A 57 -0.41 10.61 -2.83
CA ALA A 57 0.68 11.26 -2.10
C ALA A 57 1.58 12.08 -3.03
N TYR A 58 1.96 11.49 -4.17
CA TYR A 58 2.74 12.17 -5.19
C TYR A 58 2.00 13.37 -5.81
N SER A 59 0.72 13.20 -6.15
CA SER A 59 -0.11 14.27 -6.72
C SER A 59 -0.31 15.45 -5.76
N LEU A 60 -0.37 15.17 -4.45
CA LEU A 60 -0.44 16.17 -3.39
C LEU A 60 0.93 16.79 -3.04
N ARG A 61 2.00 16.28 -3.67
CA ARG A 61 3.40 16.62 -3.37
C ARG A 61 3.79 16.40 -1.91
N ASP A 62 3.17 15.40 -1.27
CA ASP A 62 3.46 15.03 0.12
C ASP A 62 4.70 14.12 0.19
N CYS A 63 5.87 14.74 0.02
CA CYS A 63 7.15 14.04 0.05
C CYS A 63 7.40 13.29 1.37
N ASN A 64 6.88 13.80 2.50
CA ASN A 64 7.03 13.14 3.79
C ASN A 64 6.27 11.81 3.84
N HIS A 65 5.02 11.79 3.35
CA HIS A 65 4.23 10.56 3.28
C HIS A 65 4.87 9.54 2.33
N VAL A 66 5.29 9.98 1.14
CA VAL A 66 5.97 9.10 0.15
C VAL A 66 7.24 8.50 0.76
N LYS A 67 8.08 9.30 1.43
CA LYS A 67 9.31 8.82 2.07
C LYS A 67 9.05 7.84 3.21
N MET A 68 8.07 8.14 4.06
CA MET A 68 7.64 7.24 5.14
C MET A 68 7.16 5.91 4.56
N ARG A 69 6.31 5.94 3.52
CA ARG A 69 5.74 4.74 2.94
C ARG A 69 6.74 3.91 2.15
N LEU A 70 7.75 4.52 1.51
CA LEU A 70 8.88 3.79 0.91
C LEU A 70 9.54 2.85 1.93
N GLY A 71 9.72 3.32 3.17
CA GLY A 71 10.23 2.51 4.27
C GLY A 71 9.35 1.30 4.57
N VAL A 72 8.03 1.47 4.50
CA VAL A 72 7.06 0.37 4.71
C VAL A 72 7.06 -0.60 3.54
N ILE A 73 7.06 -0.13 2.29
CA ILE A 73 7.12 -0.99 1.11
C ILE A 73 8.36 -1.88 1.14
N ARG A 74 9.50 -1.35 1.61
CA ARG A 74 10.72 -2.15 1.82
C ARG A 74 10.50 -3.32 2.77
N THR A 75 9.68 -3.16 3.81
CA THR A 75 9.39 -4.25 4.76
C THR A 75 8.59 -5.37 4.13
N TRP A 76 7.72 -5.07 3.15
CA TRP A 76 6.96 -6.09 2.41
C TRP A 76 7.86 -6.95 1.54
N LEU A 77 8.90 -6.36 0.92
CA LEU A 77 9.91 -7.11 0.15
C LEU A 77 10.67 -8.14 0.99
N LEU A 78 10.77 -7.90 2.30
CA LEU A 78 11.46 -8.76 3.25
C LEU A 78 10.53 -9.74 3.97
N ASP A 79 9.21 -9.69 3.71
CA ASP A 79 8.23 -10.54 4.38
C ASP A 79 8.13 -11.90 3.66
N ASP A 80 8.53 -12.97 4.34
CA ASP A 80 8.51 -14.34 3.79
C ASP A 80 7.09 -14.91 3.60
N ARG A 81 6.06 -14.23 4.10
CA ARG A 81 4.66 -14.64 3.94
C ARG A 81 4.05 -14.14 2.62
N ILE A 82 4.66 -13.13 2.00
CA ILE A 82 4.19 -12.57 0.73
C ILE A 82 4.66 -13.46 -0.40
N ASP A 83 3.72 -13.83 -1.28
CA ASP A 83 4.01 -14.63 -2.46
C ASP A 83 5.02 -13.95 -3.40
N ASN A 84 5.82 -14.76 -4.10
CA ASN A 84 6.88 -14.25 -4.98
C ASN A 84 6.33 -13.37 -6.12
N GLY A 85 5.11 -13.63 -6.61
CA GLY A 85 4.45 -12.78 -7.60
C GLY A 85 4.21 -11.37 -7.06
N TYR A 86 3.71 -11.26 -5.83
CA TYR A 86 3.49 -9.96 -5.19
C TYR A 86 4.79 -9.30 -4.73
N LYS A 87 5.82 -10.06 -4.35
CA LYS A 87 7.15 -9.48 -4.10
C LYS A 87 7.70 -8.77 -5.34
N ALA A 88 7.51 -9.34 -6.54
CA ALA A 88 7.90 -8.69 -7.79
C ALA A 88 7.12 -7.38 -8.00
N LEU A 89 5.80 -7.40 -7.80
CA LEU A 89 4.95 -6.21 -7.91
C LEU A 89 5.33 -5.12 -6.89
N TYR A 90 5.64 -5.48 -5.65
CA TYR A 90 6.15 -4.53 -4.66
C TYR A 90 7.53 -3.99 -5.00
N ALA A 91 8.38 -4.76 -5.68
CA ALA A 91 9.68 -4.29 -6.12
C ALA A 91 9.53 -3.21 -7.20
N GLU A 92 8.59 -3.41 -8.12
CA GLU A 92 8.21 -2.40 -9.12
C GLU A 92 7.64 -1.15 -8.46
N LEU A 93 6.70 -1.30 -7.51
CA LEU A 93 6.16 -0.17 -6.75
C LEU A 93 7.26 0.56 -5.97
N TYR A 94 8.17 -0.15 -5.33
CA TYR A 94 9.30 0.42 -4.59
C TYR A 94 10.19 1.28 -5.51
N ALA A 95 10.57 0.75 -6.67
CA ALA A 95 11.36 1.48 -7.66
C ALA A 95 10.64 2.74 -8.15
N ARG A 96 9.33 2.64 -8.41
CA ARG A 96 8.51 3.78 -8.81
C ARG A 96 8.44 4.85 -7.74
N VAL A 97 8.31 4.48 -6.47
CA VAL A 97 8.26 5.41 -5.34
C VAL A 97 9.61 6.13 -5.15
N ILE A 98 10.74 5.46 -5.42
CA ILE A 98 12.05 6.14 -5.47
C ILE A 98 12.05 7.23 -6.53
N SER A 99 11.63 6.91 -7.76
CA SER A 99 11.56 7.91 -8.84
C SER A 99 10.63 9.08 -8.49
N MET A 100 9.48 8.80 -7.86
CA MET A 100 8.58 9.85 -7.35
C MET A 100 9.30 10.79 -6.36
N LEU A 101 10.11 10.25 -5.44
CA LEU A 101 10.87 11.07 -4.48
C LEU A 101 11.93 11.92 -5.16
N ASP A 102 12.67 11.37 -6.12
CA ASP A 102 13.68 12.10 -6.88
C ASP A 102 13.05 13.28 -7.62
N GLU A 103 11.88 13.08 -8.23
CA GLU A 103 11.12 14.14 -8.90
C GLU A 103 10.59 15.19 -7.91
N LEU A 104 10.10 14.77 -6.75
CA LEU A 104 9.61 15.67 -5.70
C LEU A 104 10.72 16.49 -5.04
N ALA A 105 11.96 15.97 -4.99
CA ALA A 105 13.12 16.68 -4.46
C ALA A 105 13.56 17.86 -5.35
N GLY A 106 13.18 17.86 -6.64
CA GLY A 106 13.57 18.86 -7.62
C GLY A 106 15.04 18.73 -8.06
N PRO A 107 15.46 19.46 -9.11
CA PRO A 107 16.88 19.50 -9.48
C PRO A 107 17.68 20.12 -8.34
N THR A 108 18.68 19.40 -7.85
CA THR A 108 19.71 19.92 -6.93
C THR A 108 20.49 21.06 -7.55
#